data_AF-A0A9P6KKR1-F1
#
_entry.id   AF-A0A9P6KKR1-F1
#
_cell.length_a   1.000
_cell.length_b   1.000
_cell.length_c   1.000
_cell.angle_alpha   90.00
_cell.angle_beta   90.00
_cell.angle_gamma   90.00
#
_symmetry.space_group_name_H-M   'P 1'
#
loop_
_entity.id
_entity.type
_entity.pdbx_description
1 polymer ?
#
loop_
_entity_poly.entity_id
_entity_poly.type
_entity_poly.pdbx_seq_one_letter_code
_entity_poly.pdbx_strand_id
1 'polypeptide(L)'
;MIESEPSAETLETVDRVLAVNDLRILRLKWRTINALDGDQAISPEDLLCKAFAAMTRTDGTEPLFKRGLEKLEETAISAVRYEDLTISIHA
;
A
#
# COMPACT_ATOMS: atom_id res chain seq x y z
N MET A 1 5.80 0.88 -41.47
CA MET A 1 5.60 1.40 -40.10
C MET A 1 6.60 0.66 -39.22
N ILE A 2 7.60 1.35 -38.69
CA ILE A 2 8.54 0.73 -37.75
C ILE A 2 7.91 0.96 -36.37
N GLU A 3 7.25 -0.07 -35.84
CA GLU A 3 6.96 -0.11 -34.41
C GLU A 3 8.31 -0.15 -33.72
N SER A 4 8.68 0.96 -33.08
CA SER A 4 9.92 1.03 -32.30
C SER A 4 9.68 0.23 -31.03
N GLU A 5 10.48 -0.80 -30.80
CA GLU A 5 10.39 -1.56 -29.55
C GLU A 5 10.61 -0.62 -28.36
N PRO A 6 9.79 -0.74 -27.31
CA PRO A 6 9.92 0.11 -26.13
C PRO A 6 11.31 -0.05 -25.50
N SER A 7 11.92 1.06 -25.09
CA SER A 7 13.22 1.01 -24.42
C SER A 7 13.15 0.23 -23.10
N ALA A 8 14.28 -0.30 -22.64
CA ALA A 8 14.36 -1.01 -21.36
C ALA A 8 13.88 -0.14 -20.17
N GLU A 9 14.20 1.16 -20.20
CA GLU A 9 13.72 2.14 -19.21
C GLU A 9 12.18 2.30 -19.24
N THR A 10 11.58 2.24 -20.43
CA THR A 10 10.12 2.30 -20.60
C THR A 10 9.47 1.06 -20.00
N LEU A 11 10.04 -0.13 -20.23
CA LEU A 11 9.54 -1.39 -19.69
C LEU A 11 9.62 -1.43 -18.16
N GLU A 12 10.75 -1.00 -17.58
CA GLU A 12 10.93 -0.92 -16.12
C GLU A 12 9.91 0.02 -15.46
N THR A 13 9.64 1.16 -16.12
CA THR A 13 8.63 2.13 -15.64
C THR A 13 7.21 1.55 -15.70
N VAL A 14 6.89 0.78 -16.75
CA VAL A 14 5.60 0.09 -16.87
C VAL A 14 5.44 -0.94 -15.74
N ASP A 15 6.47 -1.74 -15.46
CA ASP A 15 6.45 -2.72 -14.38
C ASP A 15 6.25 -2.06 -13.01
N ARG A 16 6.91 -0.93 -12.75
CA ARG A 16 6.69 -0.13 -11.54
C ARG A 16 5.24 0.36 -11.42
N VAL A 17 4.68 0.92 -12.49
CA VAL A 17 3.30 1.41 -12.51
C VAL A 17 2.30 0.28 -12.27
N LEU A 18 2.52 -0.91 -12.86
CA LEU A 18 1.70 -2.09 -12.64
C LEU A 18 1.77 -2.56 -11.18
N ALA A 19 2.97 -2.64 -10.60
CA ALA A 19 3.14 -3.01 -9.19
C ALA A 19 2.43 -2.03 -8.24
N VAL A 20 2.51 -0.72 -8.52
CA VAL A 20 1.79 0.31 -7.77
C VAL A 20 0.27 0.16 -7.91
N ASN A 21 -0.21 -0.19 -9.11
CA ASN A 21 -1.62 -0.46 -9.35
C ASN A 21 -2.11 -1.66 -8.54
N ASP A 22 -1.36 -2.76 -8.53
CA ASP A 22 -1.68 -3.95 -7.76
C ASP A 22 -1.73 -3.65 -6.26
N LEU A 23 -0.76 -2.89 -5.75
CA LEU A 23 -0.76 -2.43 -4.35
C LEU A 23 -1.99 -1.57 -4.03
N ARG A 24 -2.39 -0.68 -4.93
CA ARG A 24 -3.61 0.12 -4.77
C ARG A 24 -4.86 -0.76 -4.72
N ILE A 25 -4.96 -1.77 -5.60
CA ILE A 25 -6.09 -2.72 -5.61
C ILE A 25 -6.12 -3.53 -4.32
N LEU A 26 -4.98 -4.05 -3.88
CA LEU A 26 -4.86 -4.81 -2.63
C LEU A 26 -5.29 -3.97 -1.42
N ARG A 27 -4.86 -2.70 -1.35
CA ARG A 27 -5.27 -1.77 -0.29
C ARG A 27 -6.77 -1.49 -0.29
N LEU A 28 -7.38 -1.33 -1.46
CA LEU A 28 -8.84 -1.15 -1.56
C LEU A 28 -9.60 -2.39 -1.08
N LYS A 29 -9.17 -3.58 -1.52
CA LYS A 29 -9.73 -4.85 -1.07
C LYS A 29 -9.60 -4.98 0.44
N TRP A 30 -8.40 -4.73 0.96
CA TRP A 30 -8.10 -4.75 2.39
C TRP A 30 -9.06 -3.87 3.18
N ARG A 31 -9.21 -2.59 2.82
CA ARG A 31 -10.13 -1.65 3.51
C ARG A 31 -11.61 -2.05 3.45
N THR A 32 -11.99 -2.87 2.49
CA THR A 32 -13.38 -3.34 2.33
C THR A 32 -13.64 -4.63 3.11
N ILE A 33 -12.60 -5.27 3.67
CA ILE A 33 -12.78 -6.41 4.56
C ILE A 33 -13.41 -5.88 5.85
N ASN A 34 -14.64 -6.31 6.14
CA ASN A 34 -15.20 -6.14 7.47
C ASN A 34 -14.70 -7.29 8.32
N ALA A 35 -13.76 -7.01 9.22
CA ALA A 35 -13.35 -7.97 10.23
C ALA A 35 -14.39 -7.96 11.37
N LEU A 36 -14.74 -9.14 11.87
CA LEU A 36 -15.60 -9.28 13.04
C LEU A 36 -14.71 -9.57 14.25
N ASP A 37 -14.87 -8.78 15.30
CA ASP A 37 -14.33 -9.06 16.64
C ASP A 37 -15.52 -9.23 17.60
N GLY A 38 -15.95 -10.48 17.76
CA GLY A 38 -17.28 -10.78 18.31
C GLY A 38 -18.40 -10.27 17.39
N ASP A 39 -19.34 -9.50 17.96
CA ASP A 39 -20.46 -8.89 17.23
C ASP A 39 -20.13 -7.49 16.66
N GLN A 40 -18.93 -6.96 16.90
CA GLN A 40 -18.54 -5.65 16.39
C GLN A 40 -17.76 -5.77 15.08
N ALA A 41 -18.23 -5.04 14.07
CA ALA A 41 -17.44 -4.79 12.87
C ALA A 41 -16.27 -3.87 13.24
N ILE A 42 -15.06 -4.37 13.04
CA ILE A 42 -13.82 -3.61 13.23
C ILE A 42 -13.10 -3.47 11.90
N SER A 43 -12.34 -2.39 11.75
CA SER A 43 -11.48 -2.24 10.58
C SER A 43 -10.36 -3.31 10.62
N PRO A 44 -9.91 -3.81 9.47
CA PRO A 44 -8.76 -4.71 9.39
C PRO A 44 -7.48 -4.10 9.98
N GLU A 45 -7.33 -2.77 9.89
CA GLU A 45 -6.25 -2.04 10.53
C GLU A 45 -6.33 -2.13 12.06
N ASP A 46 -7.52 -1.99 12.65
CA ASP A 46 -7.71 -2.14 14.09
C ASP A 46 -7.48 -3.58 14.54
N LEU A 47 -7.92 -4.57 13.74
CA LEU A 47 -7.63 -5.99 14.00
C LEU A 47 -6.12 -6.26 14.01
N LEU A 48 -5.39 -5.70 13.03
CA LEU A 48 -3.94 -5.84 12.94
C LEU A 48 -3.23 -5.21 14.15
N CYS A 49 -3.66 -4.01 14.57
CA CYS A 49 -3.09 -3.34 15.73
C CYS A 49 -3.34 -4.14 17.03
N LYS A 50 -4.54 -4.70 17.20
CA LYS A 50 -4.86 -5.61 18.30
C LYS A 50 -3.99 -6.87 18.28
N ALA A 51 -3.81 -7.47 17.11
CA ALA A 51 -2.96 -8.66 16.96
C ALA A 51 -1.50 -8.35 17.33
N PHE A 52 -0.96 -7.21 16.90
CA PHE A 52 0.39 -6.79 17.29
C PHE A 52 0.52 -6.57 18.79
N ALA A 53 -0.41 -5.85 19.41
CA ALA A 53 -0.41 -5.63 20.85
C ALA A 53 -0.44 -6.95 21.63
N ALA A 54 -1.29 -7.90 21.22
CA ALA A 54 -1.37 -9.23 21.83
C ALA A 54 -0.05 -10.02 21.66
N MET A 55 0.55 -10.00 20.46
CA MET A 55 1.81 -10.70 20.18
C MET A 55 2.99 -10.13 20.97
N THR A 56 3.04 -8.81 21.16
CA THR A 56 4.09 -8.15 21.94
C THR A 56 3.79 -8.13 23.44
N ARG A 57 2.63 -8.62 23.88
CA ARG A 57 2.16 -8.56 25.27
C ARG A 57 2.11 -7.10 25.78
N THR A 58 1.65 -6.20 24.93
CA THR A 58 1.49 -4.78 25.20
C THR A 58 0.06 -4.33 24.92
N ASP A 59 -0.92 -5.00 25.52
CA ASP A 59 -2.33 -4.63 25.40
C ASP A 59 -2.54 -3.15 25.76
N GLY A 60 -3.39 -2.44 25.01
CA GLY A 60 -3.61 -1.00 25.18
C GLY A 60 -2.62 -0.10 24.42
N THR A 61 -1.65 -0.68 23.70
CA THR A 61 -0.71 0.06 22.85
C THR A 61 -1.11 0.09 21.36
N GLU A 62 -2.30 -0.39 21.01
CA GLU A 62 -2.88 -0.34 19.66
C GLU A 62 -2.79 1.07 19.02
N PRO A 63 -2.99 2.18 19.76
CA PRO A 63 -2.81 3.52 19.20
C PRO A 63 -1.38 3.84 18.73
N LEU A 64 -0.35 3.20 19.31
CA LEU A 64 1.03 3.36 18.87
C LEU A 64 1.27 2.60 17.56
N PHE A 65 0.76 1.37 17.46
CA PHE A 65 0.82 0.59 16.23
C PHE A 65 0.08 1.28 15.09
N LYS A 66 -1.08 1.89 15.37
CA LYS A 66 -1.87 2.64 14.38
C LYS A 66 -1.09 3.83 13.82
N ARG A 67 -0.45 4.64 14.67
CA ARG A 67 0.44 5.73 14.22
C ARG A 67 1.64 5.21 13.41
N GLY A 68 2.20 4.07 13.79
CA GLY A 68 3.29 3.44 13.04
C GLY A 68 2.84 3.02 11.63
N LEU A 69 1.64 2.46 11.52
CA LEU A 69 1.03 2.05 10.26
C LEU A 69 0.74 3.24 9.34
N GLU A 70 0.21 4.34 9.89
CA GLU A 70 -0.02 5.60 9.15
C GLU A 70 1.29 6.16 8.58
N LYS A 71 2.37 6.20 9.38
CA LYS A 71 3.69 6.66 8.92
C LYS A 71 4.28 5.74 7.84
N LEU A 72 4.08 4.43 7.96
CA LEU A 72 4.52 3.47 6.94
C LEU A 72 3.77 3.69 5.62
N GLU A 73 2.46 3.93 5.70
CA GLU A 73 1.62 4.24 4.54
C GLU A 73 2.09 5.53 3.83
N GLU A 74 2.37 6.59 4.58
CA GLU A 74 2.95 7.84 4.04
C GLU A 74 4.29 7.59 3.34
N THR A 75 5.16 6.79 3.96
CA THR A 75 6.49 6.46 3.40
C THR A 75 6.37 5.66 2.11
N ALA A 76 5.53 4.61 2.10
CA ALA A 76 5.29 3.79 0.93
C ALA A 76 4.69 4.60 -0.24
N ILE A 77 3.77 5.52 0.05
CA ILE A 77 3.19 6.41 -0.96
C ILE A 77 4.23 7.42 -1.47
N SER A 78 5.10 7.94 -0.59
CA SER A 78 6.13 8.91 -0.98
C SER A 78 7.18 8.31 -1.93
N ALA A 79 7.56 7.04 -1.71
CA ALA A 79 8.49 6.32 -2.59
C ALA A 79 7.97 6.21 -4.03
N VAL A 80 6.65 6.14 -4.20
CA VAL A 80 5.99 6.03 -5.52
C VAL A 80 5.84 7.38 -6.22
N ARG A 81 5.90 8.51 -5.50
CA ARG A 81 5.45 9.81 -6.01
C ARG A 81 6.51 10.68 -6.69
N TYR A 82 7.79 10.36 -6.64
CA TYR A 82 8.81 11.25 -7.19
C TYR A 82 9.38 10.80 -8.54
N GLU A 83 9.43 9.49 -8.81
CA GLU A 83 10.11 8.96 -10.01
C GLU A 83 9.10 8.49 -11.08
N ASP A 84 7.90 8.05 -10.70
CA ASP A 84 6.95 7.40 -11.62
C ASP A 84 5.87 8.33 -12.22
N LEU A 85 5.79 9.60 -11.82
CA LEU A 85 4.73 10.54 -12.28
C LEU A 85 5.09 11.36 -13.53
N THR A 86 6.32 11.27 -14.03
CA THR A 86 6.75 11.94 -15.26
C THR A 86 6.84 10.94 -16.39
N ILE A 87 5.71 10.58 -17.00
CA ILE A 87 5.73 9.97 -18.34
C ILE A 87 6.11 11.10 -19.31
N SER A 88 7.41 11.34 -19.47
CA SER A 88 7.91 12.21 -20.53
C SER A 88 7.83 11.44 -21.84
N ILE A 89 6.68 11.55 -22.52
CA ILE A 89 6.54 11.09 -23.91
C ILE A 89 7.39 12.05 -24.75
N HIS A 90 8.63 11.65 -25.07
CA HIS A 90 9.40 12.32 -26.13
C HIS A 90 8.94 11.75 -27.47
N ALA A 91 8.34 12.64 -28.28
CA ALA A 91 7.81 12.37 -29.61
C ALA A 91 8.92 12.23 -30.66
#